data_AF-A0A931S9B6-F1
#
_entry.id   AF-A0A931S9B6-F1
#
_cell.length_a   1.000
_cell.length_b   1.000
_cell.length_c   1.000
_cell.angle_alpha   90.00
_cell.angle_beta   90.00
_cell.angle_gamma   90.00
#
_symmetry.space_group_name_H-M   'P 1'
#
loop_
_entity.id
_entity.type
_entity.pdbx_description
1 polymer ?
#
loop_
_entity_poly.entity_id
_entity_poly.type
_entity_poly.pdbx_seq_one_letter_code
_entity_poly.pdbx_strand_id
1 'polypeptide(L)'
;KFSGAYIGSNVNGRYYNSKDFDPFWKKAEDLDVLIVMHPEDVAGSERMGPYGLRLICGNPADSALSLGFLTYSGVFDRFPKLKLCVLHGGGFFPYHLGRFDRGFAVRYGARAAESSSPPSAYLKNLYFDNLVYRVETLDYLKRVVGAERALSASWWEPTIPTPWETGRRPRRSRRSTVRRRRKRPCSQEMPAGCSSSHRPAPSPHSSESSSGAEPSGRGSIDSPP
;
A
#
# COMPACT_ATOMS: atom_id res chain seq x y z
N LYS A 1 -31.95 3.08 -9.31
CA LYS A 1 -31.55 3.12 -7.88
C LYS A 1 -30.12 3.67 -7.82
N PHE A 2 -29.81 4.59 -6.90
CA PHE A 2 -28.45 5.09 -6.74
C PHE A 2 -27.58 3.98 -6.12
N SER A 3 -26.42 3.67 -6.73
CA SER A 3 -25.61 2.49 -6.39
C SER A 3 -24.38 2.79 -5.53
N GLY A 4 -24.00 4.07 -5.40
CA GLY A 4 -22.76 4.49 -4.75
C GLY A 4 -22.21 5.79 -5.29
N ALA A 5 -21.13 6.26 -4.68
CA ALA A 5 -20.41 7.45 -5.10
C ALA A 5 -18.91 7.16 -5.13
N TYR A 6 -18.20 7.88 -5.99
CA TYR A 6 -16.75 7.95 -6.01
C TYR A 6 -16.30 9.25 -5.34
N ILE A 7 -15.30 9.17 -4.47
CA ILE A 7 -14.75 10.32 -3.76
C ILE A 7 -13.21 10.30 -3.78
N GLY A 8 -12.62 11.49 -3.64
CA GLY A 8 -11.22 11.63 -3.29
C GLY A 8 -10.92 11.09 -1.89
N SER A 9 -9.65 10.87 -1.57
CA SER A 9 -9.19 10.57 -0.20
C SER A 9 -9.36 11.74 0.77
N ASN A 10 -9.42 12.95 0.23
CA ASN A 10 -9.66 14.23 0.90
C ASN A 10 -10.28 15.24 -0.09
N VAL A 11 -10.77 16.37 0.44
CA VAL A 11 -11.24 17.51 -0.37
C VAL A 11 -10.45 18.74 0.03
N ASN A 12 -9.67 19.31 -0.89
CA ASN A 12 -8.79 20.46 -0.64
C ASN A 12 -7.88 20.25 0.59
N GLY A 13 -7.23 19.09 0.67
CA GLY A 13 -6.40 18.69 1.81
C GLY A 13 -7.16 18.33 3.09
N ARG A 14 -8.49 18.45 3.13
CA ARG A 14 -9.33 18.09 4.29
C ARG A 14 -9.81 16.65 4.19
N TYR A 15 -9.34 15.80 5.09
CA TYR A 15 -9.80 14.42 5.21
C TYR A 15 -11.20 14.34 5.83
N TYR A 16 -11.92 13.27 5.51
CA TYR A 16 -13.34 13.09 5.86
C TYR A 16 -13.59 12.66 7.33
N ASN A 17 -12.68 13.00 8.24
CA ASN A 17 -12.71 12.53 9.63
C ASN A 17 -13.44 13.47 10.60
N SER A 18 -13.56 14.76 10.25
CA SER A 18 -14.26 15.75 11.07
C SER A 18 -15.78 15.59 10.98
N LYS A 19 -16.48 16.07 12.02
CA LYS A 19 -17.95 16.02 12.10
C LYS A 19 -18.65 16.86 11.02
N ASP A 20 -17.95 17.79 10.38
CA ASP A 20 -18.48 18.54 9.23
C ASP A 20 -18.88 17.61 8.07
N PHE A 21 -18.28 16.42 7.98
CA PHE A 21 -18.59 15.40 6.99
C PHE A 21 -19.63 14.37 7.46
N ASP A 22 -20.10 14.44 8.71
CA ASP A 22 -21.12 13.52 9.24
C ASP A 22 -22.42 13.52 8.42
N PRO A 23 -22.94 14.65 7.89
CA PRO A 23 -24.11 14.63 7.02
C PRO A 23 -23.92 13.78 5.75
N PHE A 24 -22.71 13.79 5.18
CA PHE A 24 -22.37 12.97 4.02
C PHE A 24 -22.35 11.48 4.39
N TRP A 25 -21.65 11.13 5.48
CA TRP A 25 -21.56 9.74 5.94
C TRP A 25 -22.90 9.17 6.37
N LYS A 26 -23.70 9.96 7.10
CA LYS A 26 -25.06 9.61 7.46
C LYS A 26 -25.87 9.30 6.21
N LYS A 27 -25.79 10.14 5.18
CA LYS A 27 -26.57 9.93 3.95
C LYS A 27 -26.11 8.69 3.19
N ALA A 28 -24.80 8.42 3.14
CA ALA A 28 -24.27 7.21 2.53
C ALA A 28 -24.76 5.94 3.25
N GLU A 29 -24.79 5.96 4.58
CA GLU A 29 -25.31 4.88 5.41
C GLU A 29 -26.83 4.70 5.24
N ASP A 30 -27.61 5.79 5.30
CA ASP A 30 -29.08 5.76 5.13
C ASP A 30 -29.49 5.16 3.77
N LEU A 31 -28.67 5.39 2.73
CA LEU A 31 -28.89 4.86 1.38
C LEU A 31 -28.37 3.43 1.20
N ASP A 32 -27.64 2.89 2.18
CA ASP A 32 -27.00 1.57 2.15
C ASP A 32 -26.06 1.35 0.94
N VAL A 33 -25.39 2.41 0.50
CA VAL A 33 -24.53 2.40 -0.70
C VAL A 33 -23.06 2.20 -0.38
N LEU A 34 -22.32 1.68 -1.35
CA LEU A 34 -20.86 1.60 -1.29
C LEU A 34 -20.25 2.93 -1.75
N ILE A 35 -19.40 3.51 -0.91
CA ILE A 35 -18.57 4.65 -1.28
C ILE A 35 -17.22 4.11 -1.76
N VAL A 36 -16.75 4.54 -2.93
CA VAL A 36 -15.45 4.16 -3.48
C VAL A 36 -14.50 5.34 -3.36
N MET A 37 -13.38 5.14 -2.67
CA MET A 37 -12.40 6.18 -2.39
C MET A 37 -11.12 5.94 -3.17
N HIS A 38 -10.63 6.99 -3.83
CA HIS A 38 -9.37 7.01 -4.53
C HIS A 38 -8.53 8.21 -4.12
N PRO A 39 -7.21 8.08 -4.00
CA PRO A 39 -6.32 9.19 -3.70
C PRO A 39 -6.26 10.20 -4.85
N GLU A 40 -6.48 11.47 -4.55
CA GLU A 40 -6.47 12.54 -5.56
C GLU A 40 -5.44 13.62 -5.21
N ASP A 41 -5.70 14.39 -4.15
CA ASP A 41 -4.81 15.42 -3.62
C ASP A 41 -3.85 14.83 -2.56
N VAL A 42 -2.82 14.15 -3.05
CA VAL A 42 -1.90 13.35 -2.22
C VAL A 42 -1.02 14.24 -1.32
N ALA A 43 -0.99 13.92 -0.02
CA ALA A 43 -0.12 14.58 0.94
C ALA A 43 1.37 14.42 0.58
N GLY A 44 2.11 15.54 0.55
CA GLY A 44 3.54 15.55 0.23
C GLY A 44 3.85 15.33 -1.26
N SER A 45 2.84 15.44 -2.14
CA SER A 45 2.98 15.18 -3.57
C SER A 45 4.02 16.07 -4.26
N GLU A 46 4.33 17.24 -3.71
CA GLU A 46 5.34 18.18 -4.24
C GLU A 46 6.74 17.56 -4.32
N ARG A 47 7.02 16.50 -3.55
CA ARG A 47 8.30 15.78 -3.57
C ARG A 47 8.30 14.53 -4.45
N MET A 48 7.15 14.17 -5.03
CA MET A 48 6.93 12.86 -5.66
C MET A 48 6.80 12.93 -7.20
N GLY A 49 7.19 14.05 -7.82
CA GLY A 49 7.15 14.23 -9.27
C GLY A 49 8.00 13.21 -10.06
N PRO A 50 9.27 12.97 -9.71
CA PRO A 50 10.12 12.03 -10.44
C PRO A 50 9.60 10.59 -10.44
N TYR A 51 9.87 9.85 -11.52
CA TYR A 51 9.57 8.41 -11.69
C TYR A 51 8.11 8.00 -11.49
N GLY A 52 7.17 8.95 -11.48
CA GLY A 52 5.77 8.66 -11.15
C GLY A 52 5.56 8.25 -9.69
N LEU A 53 6.44 8.67 -8.78
CA LEU A 53 6.36 8.30 -7.36
C LEU A 53 5.05 8.76 -6.69
N ARG A 54 4.40 9.80 -7.21
CA ARG A 54 3.04 10.18 -6.78
C ARG A 54 2.07 9.01 -6.92
N LEU A 55 2.09 8.30 -8.06
CA LEU A 55 1.21 7.16 -8.32
C LEU A 55 1.67 5.91 -7.55
N ILE A 56 2.97 5.65 -7.52
CA ILE A 56 3.53 4.40 -6.98
C ILE A 56 3.55 4.40 -5.45
N CYS A 57 3.97 5.52 -4.83
CA CYS A 57 4.12 5.64 -3.38
C CYS A 57 3.04 6.53 -2.78
N GLY A 58 2.79 7.68 -3.39
CA GLY A 58 1.89 8.71 -2.87
C GLY A 58 0.45 8.23 -2.73
N ASN A 59 -0.14 7.74 -3.82
CA ASN A 59 -1.52 7.26 -3.86
C ASN A 59 -1.82 6.19 -2.79
N PRO A 60 -1.06 5.08 -2.70
CA PRO A 60 -1.20 4.11 -1.61
C PRO A 60 -1.02 4.73 -0.21
N ALA A 61 -0.06 5.63 -0.04
CA ALA A 61 0.20 6.25 1.25
C ALA A 61 -0.97 7.15 1.70
N ASP A 62 -1.53 7.92 0.78
CA ASP A 62 -2.64 8.83 1.04
C ASP A 62 -3.94 8.08 1.34
N SER A 63 -4.17 6.96 0.65
CA SER A 63 -5.29 6.05 0.93
C SER A 63 -5.21 5.48 2.35
N ALA A 64 -4.01 5.03 2.76
CA ALA A 64 -3.79 4.52 4.10
C ALA A 64 -3.88 5.61 5.18
N LEU A 65 -3.45 6.84 4.86
CA LEU A 65 -3.58 8.01 5.72
C LEU A 65 -5.05 8.36 5.95
N SER A 66 -5.86 8.41 4.89
CA SER A 66 -7.30 8.66 4.98
C SER A 66 -8.01 7.60 5.81
N LEU A 67 -7.69 6.31 5.62
CA LEU A 67 -8.20 5.23 6.48
C LEU A 67 -7.77 5.39 7.95
N GLY A 68 -6.54 5.81 8.21
CA GLY A 68 -6.08 6.16 9.55
C GLY A 68 -6.95 7.24 10.18
N PHE A 69 -7.16 8.36 9.46
CA PHE A 69 -8.02 9.45 9.92
C PHE A 69 -9.45 8.97 10.25
N LEU A 70 -10.08 8.20 9.36
CA LEU A 70 -11.45 7.71 9.53
C LEU A 70 -11.57 6.73 10.71
N THR A 71 -10.61 5.83 10.87
CA THR A 71 -10.65 4.79 11.92
C THR A 71 -10.27 5.32 13.29
N TYR A 72 -9.36 6.29 13.39
CA TYR A 72 -9.00 6.90 14.68
C TYR A 72 -9.99 7.96 15.14
N SER A 73 -10.72 8.63 14.24
CA SER A 73 -11.72 9.64 14.62
C SER A 73 -13.11 9.08 14.91
N GLY A 74 -13.27 7.75 14.88
CA GLY A 74 -14.54 7.09 15.22
C GLY A 74 -15.66 7.32 14.21
N VAL A 75 -15.36 7.57 12.92
CA VAL A 75 -16.41 7.70 11.88
C VAL A 75 -17.26 6.43 11.84
N PHE A 76 -16.64 5.26 11.90
CA PHE A 76 -17.34 3.97 11.90
C PHE A 76 -18.04 3.63 13.22
N ASP A 77 -17.75 4.35 14.31
CA ASP A 77 -18.57 4.26 15.53
C ASP A 77 -19.88 5.03 15.35
N ARG A 78 -19.81 6.21 14.70
CA ARG A 78 -20.99 7.04 14.40
C ARG A 78 -21.86 6.44 13.30
N PHE A 79 -21.24 5.77 12.33
CA PHE A 79 -21.90 5.16 11.17
C PHE A 79 -21.51 3.67 11.03
N PRO A 80 -22.04 2.79 11.89
CA PRO A 80 -21.61 1.40 12.00
C PRO A 80 -21.97 0.51 10.80
N LYS A 81 -22.89 0.93 9.93
CA LYS A 81 -23.29 0.23 8.70
C LYS A 81 -22.67 0.84 7.43
N LEU A 82 -21.92 1.94 7.56
CA LEU A 82 -21.21 2.55 6.44
C LEU A 82 -20.30 1.54 5.73
N LYS A 83 -20.32 1.56 4.39
CA LYS A 83 -19.51 0.71 3.52
C LYS A 83 -18.56 1.58 2.70
N LEU A 84 -17.26 1.37 2.87
CA LEU A 84 -16.23 2.13 2.16
C LEU A 84 -15.28 1.18 1.43
N CYS A 85 -15.19 1.28 0.11
CA CYS A 85 -14.17 0.64 -0.71
C CYS A 85 -12.99 1.60 -0.90
N VAL A 86 -11.77 1.13 -0.66
CA VAL A 86 -10.55 1.91 -0.89
C VAL A 86 -9.72 1.25 -1.97
N LEU A 87 -9.42 2.00 -3.03
CA LEU A 87 -8.68 1.50 -4.18
C LEU A 87 -7.20 1.22 -3.83
N HIS A 88 -6.53 0.50 -4.72
CA HIS A 88 -5.12 0.09 -4.58
C HIS A 88 -4.88 -0.80 -3.35
N GLY A 89 -5.82 -1.69 -3.07
CA GLY A 89 -5.81 -2.59 -1.91
C GLY A 89 -5.84 -1.87 -0.56
N GLY A 90 -6.32 -0.63 -0.50
CA GLY A 90 -6.28 0.20 0.71
C GLY A 90 -4.90 0.77 1.03
N GLY A 91 -4.01 0.82 0.03
CA GLY A 91 -2.63 1.24 0.21
C GLY A 91 -1.86 0.28 1.10
N PHE A 92 -1.17 0.78 2.12
CA PHE A 92 -0.50 -0.08 3.10
C PHE A 92 -1.36 -0.40 4.34
N PHE A 93 -2.60 0.10 4.44
CA PHE A 93 -3.40 0.00 5.68
C PHE A 93 -3.66 -1.45 6.12
N PRO A 94 -4.18 -2.36 5.26
CA PRO A 94 -4.40 -3.77 5.66
C PRO A 94 -3.10 -4.51 5.97
N TYR A 95 -2.00 -4.11 5.33
CA TYR A 95 -0.69 -4.75 5.47
C TYR A 95 0.04 -4.31 6.73
N HIS A 96 -0.21 -3.09 7.19
CA HIS A 96 0.38 -2.50 8.39
C HIS A 96 -0.62 -2.42 9.55
N LEU A 97 -1.71 -3.20 9.52
CA LEU A 97 -2.79 -3.09 10.49
C LEU A 97 -2.31 -3.17 11.95
N GLY A 98 -1.35 -4.04 12.25
CA GLY A 98 -0.75 -4.14 13.59
C GLY A 98 -0.05 -2.85 14.06
N ARG A 99 0.48 -2.03 13.13
CA ARG A 99 1.04 -0.71 13.44
C ARG A 99 -0.06 0.27 13.84
N PHE A 100 -1.20 0.24 13.16
CA PHE A 100 -2.37 1.05 13.49
C PHE A 100 -2.96 0.63 14.84
N ASP A 101 -3.16 -0.67 15.07
CA ASP A 101 -3.67 -1.16 16.36
C ASP A 101 -2.71 -0.86 17.52
N ARG A 102 -1.40 -1.01 17.30
CA ARG A 102 -0.40 -0.63 18.30
C ARG A 102 -0.50 0.85 18.62
N GLY A 103 -0.66 1.71 17.61
CA GLY A 103 -0.81 3.15 17.80
C GLY A 103 -2.08 3.53 18.55
N PHE A 104 -3.19 2.83 18.30
CA PHE A 104 -4.39 2.93 19.11
C PHE A 104 -4.11 2.57 20.57
N ALA A 105 -3.50 1.41 20.83
CA ALA A 105 -3.29 0.88 22.18
C ALA A 105 -2.40 1.78 23.05
N VAL A 106 -1.33 2.33 22.48
CA VAL A 106 -0.41 3.23 23.22
C VAL A 106 -0.84 4.70 23.18
N ARG A 107 -1.96 5.01 22.51
CA ARG A 107 -2.48 6.37 22.33
C ARG A 107 -1.42 7.34 21.77
N TYR A 108 -0.73 6.95 20.69
CA TYR A 108 0.29 7.81 20.07
C TYR A 108 -0.28 9.19 19.68
N GLY A 109 0.39 10.26 20.13
CA GLY A 109 0.13 11.64 19.70
C GLY A 109 -0.70 12.49 20.67
N ALA A 110 -0.73 13.80 20.42
CA ALA A 110 -1.37 14.81 21.28
C ALA A 110 -2.92 14.77 21.28
N ARG A 111 -3.52 13.98 20.37
CA ARG A 111 -4.97 13.78 20.23
C ARG A 111 -5.22 12.29 20.13
N ALA A 112 -5.30 11.63 21.28
CA ALA A 112 -5.65 10.21 21.38
C ALA A 112 -6.83 9.85 20.46
N ALA A 113 -6.88 8.59 20.01
CA ALA A 113 -7.98 8.11 19.19
C ALA A 113 -9.35 8.41 19.84
N GLU A 114 -10.25 9.00 19.07
CA GLU A 114 -11.66 9.23 19.46
C GLU A 114 -12.49 7.96 19.29
N SER A 115 -11.98 7.00 18.52
CA SER A 115 -12.64 5.73 18.28
C SER A 115 -12.72 4.83 19.52
N SER A 116 -13.82 4.08 19.59
CA SER A 116 -14.07 3.12 20.67
C SER A 116 -13.19 1.87 20.58
N SER A 117 -12.78 1.51 19.36
CA SER A 117 -12.15 0.24 19.03
C SER A 117 -10.87 0.45 18.21
N PRO A 118 -9.93 -0.52 18.21
CA PRO A 118 -8.75 -0.43 17.36
C PRO A 118 -9.13 -0.43 15.87
N PRO A 119 -8.30 0.15 14.98
CA PRO A 119 -8.53 0.18 13.54
C PRO A 119 -8.92 -1.16 12.91
N SER A 120 -8.37 -2.28 13.40
CA SER A 120 -8.76 -3.63 12.96
C SER A 120 -10.23 -3.99 13.17
N ALA A 121 -10.88 -3.47 14.20
CA ALA A 121 -12.29 -3.74 14.48
C ALA A 121 -13.23 -3.17 13.40
N TYR A 122 -12.76 -2.17 12.64
CA TYR A 122 -13.51 -1.51 11.59
C TYR A 122 -13.31 -2.14 10.21
N LEU A 123 -12.49 -3.20 10.07
CA LEU A 123 -12.36 -3.92 8.79
C LEU A 123 -13.71 -4.42 8.27
N LYS A 124 -14.69 -4.67 9.16
CA LYS A 124 -16.05 -5.06 8.78
C LYS A 124 -16.76 -4.03 7.87
N ASN A 125 -16.39 -2.75 7.97
CA ASN A 125 -16.93 -1.62 7.19
C ASN A 125 -16.18 -1.38 5.87
N LEU A 126 -15.01 -1.99 5.71
CA LEU A 126 -14.06 -1.67 4.65
C LEU A 126 -14.03 -2.73 3.55
N TYR A 127 -13.98 -2.29 2.32
CA TYR A 127 -13.77 -3.09 1.12
C TYR A 127 -12.50 -2.60 0.45
N PHE A 128 -11.86 -3.47 -0.33
CA PHE A 128 -10.60 -3.18 -0.98
C PHE A 128 -10.62 -3.77 -2.38
N ASP A 129 -10.03 -3.10 -3.34
CA ASP A 129 -9.84 -3.69 -4.67
C ASP A 129 -8.64 -4.66 -4.71
N ASN A 130 -8.44 -5.28 -5.86
CA ASN A 130 -7.32 -6.18 -6.14
C ASN A 130 -6.17 -5.51 -6.94
N LEU A 131 -6.09 -4.17 -6.99
CA LEU A 131 -5.05 -3.42 -7.71
C LEU A 131 -3.73 -3.39 -6.93
N VAL A 132 -3.24 -4.57 -6.56
CA VAL A 132 -2.03 -4.81 -5.76
C VAL A 132 -0.93 -5.53 -6.55
N TYR A 133 -1.21 -5.87 -7.81
CA TYR A 133 -0.26 -6.32 -8.84
C TYR A 133 0.58 -7.58 -8.53
N ARG A 134 0.26 -8.30 -7.45
CA ARG A 134 0.86 -9.59 -7.05
C ARG A 134 -0.18 -10.49 -6.41
N VAL A 135 -0.15 -11.78 -6.75
CA VAL A 135 -1.11 -12.77 -6.24
C VAL A 135 -0.90 -13.00 -4.75
N GLU A 136 0.36 -13.04 -4.31
CA GLU A 136 0.75 -13.25 -2.92
C GLU A 136 0.23 -12.12 -2.02
N THR A 137 0.29 -10.89 -2.52
CA THR A 137 -0.25 -9.70 -1.83
C THR A 137 -1.77 -9.76 -1.74
N LEU A 138 -2.45 -10.16 -2.82
CA LEU A 138 -3.90 -10.36 -2.81
C LEU A 138 -4.33 -11.48 -1.85
N ASP A 139 -3.59 -12.59 -1.81
CA ASP A 139 -3.84 -13.69 -0.89
C ASP A 139 -3.62 -13.28 0.57
N TYR A 140 -2.64 -12.42 0.84
CA TYR A 140 -2.49 -11.81 2.16
C TYR A 140 -3.67 -10.89 2.49
N LEU A 141 -4.04 -9.98 1.58
CA LEU A 141 -5.18 -9.08 1.78
C LEU A 141 -6.45 -9.86 2.13
N LYS A 142 -6.79 -10.89 1.35
CA LYS A 142 -7.95 -11.75 1.60
C LYS A 142 -7.91 -12.44 2.96
N ARG A 143 -6.72 -12.85 3.43
CA ARG A 143 -6.55 -13.45 4.77
C ARG A 143 -6.80 -12.44 5.88
N VAL A 144 -6.44 -11.17 5.68
CA VAL A 144 -6.62 -10.11 6.69
C VAL A 144 -8.07 -9.62 6.73
N VAL A 145 -8.69 -9.37 5.57
CA VAL A 145 -9.98 -8.66 5.50
C VAL A 145 -11.18 -9.57 5.25
N GLY A 146 -10.94 -10.84 4.90
CA GLY A 146 -11.96 -11.75 4.38
C GLY A 146 -12.12 -11.62 2.86
N ALA A 147 -12.29 -12.75 2.18
CA ALA A 147 -12.37 -12.77 0.71
C ALA A 147 -13.58 -11.99 0.17
N GLU A 148 -14.66 -11.88 0.94
CA GLU A 148 -15.87 -11.13 0.64
C GLU A 148 -15.68 -9.61 0.65
N ARG A 149 -14.58 -9.12 1.23
CA ARG A 149 -14.21 -7.69 1.24
C ARG A 149 -13.16 -7.33 0.20
N ALA A 150 -12.66 -8.31 -0.55
CA ALA A 150 -11.75 -8.09 -1.68
C ALA A 150 -12.53 -8.08 -3.00
N LEU A 151 -12.72 -6.88 -3.56
CA LEU A 151 -13.44 -6.64 -4.81
C LEU A 151 -12.49 -6.75 -6.01
N SER A 152 -13.01 -7.25 -7.12
CA SER A 152 -12.28 -7.23 -8.38
C SER A 152 -12.46 -5.87 -9.06
N ALA A 153 -11.36 -5.18 -9.30
CA ALA A 153 -11.31 -3.99 -10.14
C ALA A 153 -10.31 -4.20 -11.28
N SER A 154 -10.52 -3.48 -12.36
CA SER A 154 -9.56 -3.36 -13.45
C SER A 154 -9.28 -1.88 -13.65
N TRP A 155 -8.03 -1.47 -13.48
CA TRP A 155 -7.62 -0.14 -13.90
C TRP A 155 -7.60 -0.12 -15.42
N TRP A 156 -8.59 0.56 -16.00
CA TRP A 156 -8.61 0.80 -17.43
C TRP A 156 -7.75 2.02 -17.72
N GLU A 157 -6.59 1.79 -18.33
CA GLU A 157 -5.73 2.87 -18.80
C GLU A 157 -5.83 2.95 -20.34
N PRO A 158 -6.44 4.00 -20.91
CA PRO A 158 -6.68 4.10 -22.36
C PRO A 158 -5.41 4.07 -23.22
N THR A 159 -4.24 4.29 -22.62
CA THR A 159 -2.93 4.34 -23.30
C THR A 159 -2.20 3.00 -23.27
N ILE A 160 -2.65 2.02 -22.48
CA ILE A 160 -2.09 0.66 -22.49
C ILE A 160 -2.94 -0.17 -23.45
N PRO A 161 -2.41 -0.58 -24.61
CA PRO A 161 -3.13 -1.42 -25.54
C PRO A 161 -3.56 -2.71 -24.84
N THR A 162 -4.85 -3.00 -24.87
CA THR A 162 -5.36 -4.24 -24.30
C THR A 162 -4.81 -5.46 -25.04
N PRO A 163 -4.78 -6.64 -24.39
CA PRO A 163 -4.37 -7.88 -25.05
C PRO A 163 -5.19 -8.22 -26.31
N TRP A 164 -6.45 -7.74 -26.39
CA TRP A 164 -7.31 -7.96 -27.56
C TRP A 164 -7.09 -6.92 -28.67
N GLU A 165 -6.70 -5.68 -28.33
CA GLU A 165 -6.26 -4.66 -29.30
C GLU A 165 -4.90 -5.01 -29.92
N THR A 166 -4.02 -5.69 -29.17
CA THR A 166 -2.68 -6.09 -29.65
C THR A 166 -2.65 -7.44 -30.37
N GLY A 167 -3.79 -8.13 -30.50
CA GLY A 167 -3.87 -9.47 -31.09
C GLY A 167 -3.09 -10.55 -30.33
N ARG A 168 -2.51 -10.25 -29.16
CA ARG A 168 -1.73 -11.19 -28.36
C ARG A 168 -2.65 -12.03 -27.50
N ARG A 169 -3.04 -13.21 -28.03
CA ARG A 169 -3.72 -14.22 -27.21
C ARG A 169 -2.85 -14.59 -26.00
N PRO A 170 -3.41 -14.70 -24.78
CA PRO A 170 -2.67 -15.17 -23.63
C PRO A 170 -2.07 -16.54 -23.95
N ARG A 171 -0.74 -16.67 -23.84
CA ARG A 171 -0.07 -17.96 -23.95
C ARG A 171 -0.63 -18.84 -22.83
N ARG A 172 -1.47 -19.83 -23.17
CA ARG A 172 -1.82 -20.92 -22.25
C ARG A 172 -0.50 -21.50 -21.75
N SER A 173 -0.21 -21.33 -20.46
CA SER A 173 0.92 -22.03 -19.87
C SER A 173 0.67 -23.52 -20.07
N ARG A 174 1.56 -24.19 -20.81
CA ARG A 174 1.55 -25.65 -20.85
C ARG A 174 1.77 -26.08 -19.40
N ARG A 175 0.78 -26.77 -18.80
CA ARG A 175 0.97 -27.45 -17.52
C ARG A 175 2.24 -28.27 -17.65
N SER A 176 3.28 -27.88 -16.92
CA SER A 176 4.46 -28.71 -16.79
C SER A 176 4.02 -29.96 -16.04
N THR A 177 3.89 -31.07 -16.76
CA THR A 177 3.83 -32.39 -16.14
C THR A 177 5.12 -32.58 -15.38
N VAL A 178 5.07 -32.39 -14.06
CA VAL A 178 6.13 -32.81 -13.15
C VAL A 178 6.21 -34.33 -13.24
N ARG A 179 7.12 -34.84 -14.07
CA ARG A 179 7.52 -36.25 -14.03
C ARG A 179 8.16 -36.49 -12.67
N ARG A 180 7.46 -37.18 -11.78
CA ARG A 180 8.03 -37.72 -10.54
C ARG A 180 9.26 -38.56 -10.89
N ARG A 181 10.46 -38.03 -10.65
CA ARG A 181 11.69 -38.85 -10.63
C ARG A 181 11.56 -39.80 -9.45
N ARG A 182 11.45 -41.10 -9.73
CA ARG A 182 11.61 -42.15 -8.72
C ARG A 182 13.01 -42.02 -8.11
N LYS A 183 13.09 -41.88 -6.78
CA LYS A 183 14.35 -41.93 -6.02
C LYS A 183 15.03 -43.28 -6.32
N ARG A 184 16.28 -43.25 -6.81
CA ARG A 184 17.18 -44.41 -6.74
C ARG A 184 17.73 -44.52 -5.31
N PRO A 185 17.86 -45.71 -4.72
CA PRO A 185 18.45 -45.84 -3.40
C PRO A 185 19.94 -45.51 -3.44
N CYS A 186 20.40 -44.90 -2.35
CA CYS A 186 21.78 -44.56 -2.07
C CYS A 186 22.61 -45.84 -1.90
N SER A 187 23.62 -46.03 -2.74
CA SER A 187 24.73 -46.95 -2.46
C SER A 187 25.96 -46.10 -2.19
N GLN A 188 26.41 -46.18 -0.94
CA GLN A 188 27.68 -45.63 -0.46
C GLN A 188 28.82 -46.29 -1.24
N GLU A 189 29.68 -45.50 -1.86
CA GLU A 189 31.10 -45.81 -2.08
C GLU A 189 31.84 -44.47 -2.22
N MET A 190 32.80 -44.21 -1.32
CA MET A 190 33.81 -43.18 -1.52
C MET A 190 34.98 -43.79 -2.30
N PRO A 191 35.71 -42.97 -3.08
CA PRO A 191 37.11 -42.85 -2.72
C PRO A 191 37.68 -41.42 -2.79
N ALA A 192 38.54 -41.17 -1.80
CA ALA A 192 39.82 -40.48 -1.82
C ALA A 192 40.08 -39.31 -2.81
N GLY A 193 40.32 -38.14 -2.21
CA GLY A 193 41.58 -37.39 -2.39
C GLY A 193 41.86 -36.73 -3.74
N CYS A 194 41.72 -35.40 -3.78
CA CYS A 194 42.79 -34.55 -4.34
C CYS A 194 42.64 -33.11 -3.84
N SER A 195 43.66 -32.66 -3.11
CA SER A 195 43.90 -31.30 -2.69
C SER A 195 44.52 -30.48 -3.82
N SER A 196 44.00 -29.29 -4.11
CA SER A 196 44.85 -28.15 -4.51
C SER A 196 44.08 -26.83 -4.50
N SER A 197 44.60 -25.93 -3.68
CA SER A 197 44.46 -24.47 -3.61
C SER A 197 44.52 -23.71 -4.95
N HIS A 198 43.82 -22.57 -5.06
CA HIS A 198 44.33 -21.22 -5.39
C HIS A 198 43.15 -20.25 -5.64
N ARG A 199 42.82 -19.42 -4.63
CA ARG A 199 42.95 -17.94 -4.53
C ARG A 199 42.10 -17.08 -5.51
N PRO A 200 41.36 -16.06 -5.02
CA PRO A 200 40.52 -15.17 -5.84
C PRO A 200 41.30 -14.01 -6.47
N ALA A 201 40.80 -13.51 -7.60
CA ALA A 201 41.30 -12.33 -8.30
C ALA A 201 41.01 -11.02 -7.52
N PRO A 202 41.88 -9.98 -7.60
CA PRO A 202 41.75 -8.76 -6.81
C PRO A 202 40.85 -7.70 -7.46
N SER A 203 40.14 -6.95 -6.61
CA SER A 203 39.47 -5.68 -6.93
C SER A 203 40.49 -4.54 -7.07
N PRO A 204 40.30 -3.54 -7.95
CA PRO A 204 41.07 -2.30 -7.90
C PRO A 204 40.35 -1.24 -7.03
N HIS A 205 41.07 -0.75 -6.03
CA HIS A 205 40.78 0.46 -5.27
C HIS A 205 41.31 1.70 -6.01
N SER A 206 40.52 2.78 -5.93
CA SER A 206 40.87 4.21 -5.75
C SER A 206 42.00 4.87 -6.57
N SER A 207 41.66 6.02 -7.15
CA SER A 207 42.54 7.20 -7.15
C SER A 207 41.72 8.47 -6.91
N GLU A 208 42.04 9.15 -5.82
CA GLU A 208 41.72 10.54 -5.50
C GLU A 208 42.35 11.51 -6.51
N SER A 209 41.80 12.72 -6.67
CA SER A 209 42.37 13.95 -6.06
C SER A 209 41.90 15.24 -6.76
N SER A 210 41.42 16.20 -5.93
CA SER A 210 41.57 17.69 -5.99
C SER A 210 41.09 18.45 -7.25
N SER A 211 40.52 19.66 -7.22
CA SER A 211 40.58 20.86 -6.37
C SER A 211 39.39 21.75 -6.82
N GLY A 212 38.64 22.52 -6.03
CA GLY A 212 39.03 23.56 -5.06
C GLY A 212 38.27 24.85 -5.43
N ALA A 213 37.57 25.47 -4.47
CA ALA A 213 37.28 26.92 -4.35
C ALA A 213 36.01 27.18 -3.49
N GLU A 214 36.25 27.61 -2.26
CA GLU A 214 35.43 28.49 -1.42
C GLU A 214 36.37 29.66 -1.00
N PRO A 215 35.97 30.77 -0.32
CA PRO A 215 34.70 31.06 0.36
C PRO A 215 34.17 32.52 0.26
N SER A 216 32.91 32.75 0.67
CA SER A 216 32.41 33.96 1.37
C SER A 216 30.90 33.75 1.60
N GLY A 217 30.24 34.02 2.74
CA GLY A 217 30.55 34.77 3.94
C GLY A 217 29.44 34.51 4.99
N ARG A 218 29.74 34.87 6.23
CA ARG A 218 29.04 34.50 7.48
C ARG A 218 27.87 35.41 7.84
N GLY A 219 27.02 34.89 8.73
CA GLY A 219 26.28 35.62 9.78
C GLY A 219 24.76 35.67 9.55
N SER A 220 23.88 35.41 10.51
CA SER A 220 24.02 35.08 11.94
C SER A 220 22.62 34.68 12.45
N ILE A 221 22.62 33.72 13.37
CA ILE A 221 21.49 33.25 14.17
C ILE A 221 21.25 34.25 15.31
N ASP A 222 19.99 34.61 15.62
CA ASP A 222 19.60 34.96 17.00
C ASP A 222 18.07 35.01 17.21
N SER A 223 17.64 34.42 18.34
CA SER A 223 16.40 34.62 19.11
C SER A 223 16.59 33.86 20.44
N PRO A 224 15.93 34.19 21.57
CA PRO A 224 15.16 35.39 21.96
C PRO A 224 15.61 35.91 23.37
N PRO A 225 14.83 36.78 24.04
CA PRO A 225 13.90 36.26 25.07
C PRO A 225 12.43 36.66 24.88
#